data_AF-A0A4Y7JV21-F1
#
_entry.id   AF-A0A4Y7JV21-F1
#
_cell.length_a   1.000
_cell.length_b   1.000
_cell.length_c   1.000
_cell.angle_alpha   90.00
_cell.angle_beta   90.00
_cell.angle_gamma   90.00
#
_symmetry.space_group_name_H-M   'P 1'
#
loop_
_entity.id
_entity.type
_entity.pdbx_description
1 polymer ?
#
loop_
_entity_poly.entity_id
_entity_poly.type
_entity_poly.pdbx_seq_one_letter_code
_entity_poly.pdbx_strand_id
1 'polypeptide(L)' 'MKKMRLVERWKDYAKVPRTENLGKVTYGANFIEFYAKEAKRIYGYIIPATLTDHRLFVLKQVSTICDLPLSST' A
#
# COMPACT_ATOMS: atom_id res chain seq x y z
N MET A 1 13.58 -13.46 14.18
CA MET A 1 12.77 -13.63 15.41
C MET A 1 11.35 -13.02 15.37
N LYS A 2 11.11 -11.83 14.78
CA LYS A 2 9.77 -11.18 14.84
C LYS A 2 8.63 -11.92 14.09
N LYS A 3 8.91 -12.55 12.94
CA LYS A 3 7.90 -13.29 12.14
C LYS A 3 7.24 -14.46 12.88
N MET A 4 8.02 -15.17 13.70
CA MET A 4 7.56 -16.37 14.42
C MET A 4 6.61 -16.03 15.58
N ARG A 5 6.80 -14.85 16.20
CA ARG A 5 5.92 -14.30 17.24
C ARG A 5 4.54 -13.93 16.70
N LEU A 6 4.49 -13.37 15.49
CA LEU A 6 3.22 -13.02 14.83
C LEU A 6 2.40 -14.28 14.49
N VAL A 7 3.07 -15.33 14.00
CA VAL A 7 2.44 -16.63 13.74
C VAL A 7 1.93 -17.29 15.02
N GLU A 8 2.66 -17.15 16.13
CA GLU A 8 2.23 -17.66 17.43
C GLU A 8 0.99 -16.93 17.94
N ARG A 9 0.96 -15.59 17.88
CA ARG A 9 -0.24 -14.81 18.22
C ARG A 9 -1.44 -15.14 17.34
N TRP A 10 -1.20 -15.47 16.07
CA TRP A 10 -2.26 -15.85 15.13
C TRP A 10 -2.88 -17.21 15.41
N LYS A 11 -2.24 -18.08 16.21
CA LYS A 11 -2.82 -19.37 16.62
C LYS A 11 -4.12 -19.22 17.40
N ASP A 12 -4.23 -18.13 18.17
CA ASP A 12 -5.38 -17.89 19.03
C ASP A 12 -6.63 -17.49 18.23
N TYR A 13 -6.43 -16.93 17.02
CA TYR A 13 -7.51 -16.45 16.15
C TYR A 13 -7.89 -17.46 15.06
N ALA A 14 -6.93 -18.23 14.55
CA ALA A 14 -7.12 -19.12 13.41
C ALA A 14 -6.73 -20.56 13.75
N LYS A 15 -7.73 -21.46 13.80
CA LYS A 15 -7.56 -22.91 14.08
C LYS A 15 -7.00 -23.69 12.88
N VAL A 16 -5.89 -23.22 12.32
CA VAL A 16 -5.20 -23.80 11.15
C VAL A 16 -3.71 -24.06 11.46
N PRO A 17 -3.07 -25.04 10.81
CA PRO A 17 -1.71 -25.46 11.14
C PRO A 17 -0.66 -24.36 10.91
N ARG A 18 0.41 -24.40 11.72
CA ARG A 18 1.46 -23.36 11.75
C ARG A 18 2.12 -23.11 10.39
N THR A 19 2.28 -24.17 9.60
CA THR A 19 2.88 -24.14 8.25
C THR A 19 2.05 -23.31 7.28
N GLU A 20 0.72 -23.41 7.34
CA GLU A 20 -0.20 -22.62 6.51
C GLU A 20 -0.23 -21.15 6.95
N ASN A 21 -0.23 -20.90 8.26
CA ASN A 21 -0.18 -19.52 8.80
C ASN A 21 1.11 -18.78 8.42
N LEU A 22 2.23 -19.49 8.31
CA LEU A 22 3.48 -18.93 7.78
C LEU A 22 3.32 -18.47 6.34
N GLY A 23 2.60 -19.24 5.51
CA GLY A 23 2.27 -18.85 4.13
C GLY A 23 1.49 -17.53 4.09
N LYS A 24 0.42 -17.41 4.90
CA LYS A 24 -0.43 -16.21 4.98
C LYS A 24 0.34 -14.97 5.41
N VAL A 25 1.15 -15.07 6.45
CA VAL A 25 1.98 -13.94 6.94
C VAL A 25 3.02 -13.52 5.90
N THR A 26 3.63 -14.48 5.22
CA THR A 26 4.61 -14.18 4.17
C THR A 26 3.95 -13.53 2.96
N TYR A 27 2.78 -14.02 2.56
CA TYR A 27 1.99 -13.43 1.50
C TYR A 27 1.61 -11.98 1.81
N GLY A 28 1.13 -11.70 3.03
CA GLY A 28 0.86 -10.34 3.50
C GLY A 28 2.09 -9.42 3.50
N ALA A 29 3.25 -9.94 3.93
CA ALA A 29 4.50 -9.19 3.92
C ALA A 29 4.95 -8.79 2.49
N ASN A 30 4.72 -9.66 1.51
CA ASN A 30 5.09 -9.38 0.12
C ASN A 30 4.33 -8.18 -0.46
N PHE A 31 3.08 -7.94 -0.06
CA PHE A 31 2.34 -6.74 -0.50
C PHE A 31 2.96 -5.47 0.02
N ILE A 32 3.36 -5.46 1.29
CA ILE A 32 4.01 -4.29 1.90
C ILE A 32 5.31 -3.98 1.16
N GLU A 33 6.11 -5.00 0.85
CA GLU A 33 7.35 -4.83 0.09
C GLU A 33 7.11 -4.36 -1.35
N PHE A 34 6.06 -4.85 -2.00
CA PHE A 34 5.67 -4.43 -3.34
C PHE A 34 5.26 -2.95 -3.34
N TYR A 35 4.33 -2.55 -2.48
CA TYR A 35 3.85 -1.16 -2.42
C TYR A 35 4.93 -0.19 -1.93
N ALA A 36 5.85 -0.61 -1.05
CA ALA A 36 7.00 0.20 -0.68
C ALA A 36 7.93 0.50 -1.86
N LYS A 37 8.01 -0.41 -2.85
CA LYS A 37 8.75 -0.20 -4.09
C LYS A 37 7.96 0.66 -5.08
N GLU A 38 6.66 0.41 -5.22
CA GLU A 38 5.78 1.18 -6.11
C GLU A 38 5.55 2.63 -5.64
N ALA A 39 5.56 2.90 -4.33
CA ALA A 39 5.43 4.25 -3.79
C ALA A 39 6.52 5.21 -4.30
N LYS A 40 7.71 4.68 -4.65
CA LYS A 40 8.80 5.48 -5.23
C LYS A 40 8.61 5.76 -6.74
N ARG A 41 7.66 5.09 -7.39
CA ARG A 41 7.43 5.12 -8.84
C ARG A 41 6.16 5.89 -9.21
N ILE A 42 5.72 6.82 -8.36
CA ILE A 42 4.60 7.69 -8.66
C ILE A 42 5.07 8.79 -9.61
N TYR A 43 5.01 8.51 -10.91
CA TYR A 43 5.39 9.46 -11.95
C TYR A 43 4.24 10.39 -12.33
N GLY A 44 4.60 11.65 -12.55
CA GLY A 44 3.76 12.62 -13.25
C GLY A 44 3.90 12.51 -14.78
N TYR A 45 3.15 13.35 -15.50
CA TYR A 45 3.21 13.44 -16.95
C TYR A 45 3.28 14.90 -17.40
N ILE A 46 3.92 15.14 -18.55
CA ILE A 46 4.01 16.46 -19.19
C ILE A 46 3.21 16.38 -20.49
N ILE A 47 2.13 17.17 -20.56
CA ILE A 47 1.26 17.22 -21.74
C ILE A 47 1.76 18.35 -22.64
N PRO A 48 1.90 18.14 -23.97
CA PRO A 48 2.21 19.22 -24.89
C PRO A 48 1.12 20.29 -24.83
N ALA A 49 1.52 21.54 -24.62
CA ALA A 49 0.58 22.65 -24.58
C ALA A 49 0.14 23.05 -25.99
N THR A 50 -1.12 23.48 -26.11
CA THR A 50 -1.70 24.00 -27.36
C THR A 50 -1.20 25.40 -27.70
N LEU A 51 -0.77 26.17 -26.69
CA LEU A 51 -0.22 27.51 -26.80
C LEU A 51 1.27 27.48 -26.48
N THR A 52 2.08 28.27 -27.21
CA THR A 52 3.55 28.25 -27.14
C THR A 52 4.12 28.63 -25.78
N ASP A 53 3.37 29.39 -24.99
CA ASP A 53 3.85 29.97 -23.72
C ASP A 53 3.38 29.21 -22.47
N HIS A 54 2.72 28.06 -22.64
CA HIS A 54 2.19 27.30 -21.52
C HIS A 54 2.87 25.94 -21.37
N ARG A 55 2.95 25.45 -20.14
CA ARG A 55 3.44 24.11 -19.83
C ARG A 55 2.45 23.46 -18.88
N LEU A 56 1.95 22.28 -19.26
CA LEU A 56 0.97 21.54 -18.51
C LEU A 56 1.64 20.35 -17.82
N PHE A 57 1.55 20.32 -16.49
CA PHE A 57 2.11 19.26 -15.66
C PHE A 57 0.99 18.53 -14.92
N VAL A 58 1.02 17.21 -14.95
CA VAL A 58 0.13 16.35 -14.18
C VAL A 58 0.94 15.71 -13.06
N LEU A 59 0.59 16.06 -11.82
CA LEU A 59 1.16 15.45 -10.62
C LEU A 59 0.12 14.53 -9.99
N LYS A 60 0.57 13.36 -9.51
CA LYS A 60 -0.26 12.45 -8.73
C LYS A 60 -0.09 12.77 -7.25
N GLN A 61 -1.17 13.14 -6.58
CA GLN A 61 -1.17 13.42 -5.14
C GLN A 61 -1.79 12.26 -4.37
N VAL A 62 -1.35 12.11 -3.12
CA VAL A 62 -2.00 11.21 -2.17
C VAL A 62 -3.32 11.83 -1.72
N SER A 63 -4.37 11.03 -1.66
CA SER A 63 -5.60 11.43 -0.99
C SER A 63 -5.38 11.37 0.52
N THR A 64 -5.73 12.45 1.22
CA THR A 64 -5.51 12.58 2.66
C THR A 64 -6.36 11.63 3.51
N ILE A 65 -7.47 11.12 2.97
CA ILE A 65 -8.39 10.18 3.64
C ILE A 65 -8.61 8.98 2.71
N CYS A 66 -8.23 7.79 3.15
CA CYS A 66 -8.57 6.54 2.47
C CYS A 66 -9.69 5.78 3.17
N ASP A 67 -9.98 6.05 4.44
CA ASP A 67 -10.98 5.31 5.21
C ASP A 67 -11.61 6.20 6.30
N LEU A 68 -12.94 6.18 6.39
CA LEU A 68 -13.88 6.89 7.29
C LEU A 68 -14.41 8.28 6.82
N PRO A 69 -15.75 8.47 6.80
CA PRO A 69 -16.34 9.81 6.81
C PRO A 69 -16.23 10.37 8.23
N LEU A 70 -15.17 11.11 8.53
CA LEU A 70 -15.12 11.96 9.71
C LEU A 70 -15.17 13.43 9.28
N SER A 71 -16.37 13.86 8.89
CA SER A 71 -16.98 15.12 9.39
C SER A 71 -18.27 15.46 8.63
N SER A 72 -19.42 15.14 9.22
CA SER A 72 -20.57 16.06 9.27
C SER A 72 -21.57 15.64 10.34
N THR A 73 -21.11 15.49 11.59
CA THR A 73 -21.83 15.80 12.85
C THR A 73 -20.87 15.59 14.02
#